data_AF-A0A7X9U5G8-F1
#
_entry.id   AF-A0A7X9U5G8-F1
#
_cell.length_a   1.000
_cell.length_b   1.000
_cell.length_c   1.000
_cell.angle_alpha   90.00
_cell.angle_beta   90.00
_cell.angle_gamma   90.00
#
_symmetry.space_group_name_H-M   'P 1'
#
loop_
_entity.id
_entity.type
_entity.pdbx_description
1 polymer ?
#
loop_
_entity_poly.entity_id
_entity_poly.type
_entity_poly.pdbx_seq_one_letter_code
_entity_poly.pdbx_strand_id
1 'polypeptide(L)'
;MPNHEEIHKAYISQDESVLKSAGLIALNNAYRLLKKADIYGKVLEMENLDSEFRKQDKELKNGVGTFEENSFKLFEVGVKRSKCYNRFADDLIMFAAFEQYINSCLLRRGFVVHVIDKDKSKTKSLGNKQKRKPINISEVTVGTVFRPNSLNASLLTSDKYLKLLNPSDTIKRGLESLKSRRNKTHFDSQINSVSYYGPSFFEAFKFIQNVIEYDHNECYSVAEL
;
A
#
# COMPACT_ATOMS: atom_id res chain seq x y z
N MET A 1 -11.70 -19.07 8.25
CA MET A 1 -11.00 -18.16 7.30
C MET A 1 -10.77 -18.95 6.03
N PRO A 2 -11.30 -18.53 4.87
CA PRO A 2 -11.05 -19.20 3.61
C PRO A 2 -9.56 -19.26 3.33
N ASN A 3 -9.02 -20.46 3.15
CA ASN A 3 -7.65 -20.67 2.70
C ASN A 3 -7.55 -20.50 1.16
N HIS A 4 -6.33 -20.58 0.63
CA HIS A 4 -6.08 -20.42 -0.81
C HIS A 4 -6.91 -21.39 -1.68
N GLU A 5 -7.04 -22.66 -1.26
CA GLU A 5 -7.81 -23.65 -2.01
C GLU A 5 -9.32 -23.38 -1.99
N GLU A 6 -9.85 -22.93 -0.86
CA GLU A 6 -11.27 -22.55 -0.73
C GLU A 6 -11.59 -21.35 -1.61
N ILE A 7 -10.68 -20.36 -1.68
CA ILE A 7 -10.81 -19.22 -2.59
C ILE A 7 -10.72 -19.66 -4.06
N HIS A 8 -9.83 -20.59 -4.41
CA HIS A 8 -9.76 -21.14 -5.77
C HIS A 8 -11.04 -21.86 -6.18
N LYS A 9 -11.61 -22.68 -5.28
CA LYS A 9 -12.90 -23.33 -5.49
C LYS A 9 -14.00 -22.29 -5.70
N ALA A 10 -14.03 -21.24 -4.87
CA ALA A 10 -14.99 -20.15 -5.00
C ALA A 10 -14.87 -19.40 -6.34
N TYR A 11 -13.67 -19.22 -6.89
CA TYR A 11 -13.52 -18.67 -8.25
C TYR A 11 -14.19 -19.54 -9.31
N ILE A 12 -14.04 -20.86 -9.21
CA ILE A 12 -14.57 -21.82 -10.18
C ILE A 12 -16.08 -21.96 -10.05
N SER A 13 -16.60 -22.02 -8.82
CA SER A 13 -18.04 -22.13 -8.54
C SER A 13 -18.76 -20.77 -8.58
N GLN A 14 -18.03 -19.68 -8.82
CA GLN A 14 -18.52 -18.30 -8.77
C GLN A 14 -19.22 -17.95 -7.44
N ASP A 15 -18.69 -18.49 -6.34
CA ASP A 15 -19.22 -18.25 -4.99
C ASP A 15 -18.77 -16.89 -4.46
N GLU A 16 -19.58 -15.87 -4.72
CA GLU A 16 -19.31 -14.51 -4.24
C GLU A 16 -19.30 -14.38 -2.71
N SER A 17 -19.99 -15.26 -1.98
CA SER A 17 -20.08 -15.18 -0.52
C SER A 17 -18.72 -15.49 0.11
N VAL A 18 -18.09 -16.56 -0.35
CA VAL A 18 -16.73 -16.94 0.08
C VAL A 18 -15.72 -15.85 -0.27
N LEU A 19 -15.82 -15.24 -1.46
CA LEU A 19 -14.93 -14.17 -1.88
C LEU A 19 -15.12 -12.89 -1.07
N LYS A 20 -16.37 -12.51 -0.78
CA LYS A 20 -16.67 -11.36 0.09
C LYS A 20 -16.11 -11.59 1.49
N SER A 21 -16.28 -12.79 2.05
CA SER A 21 -15.70 -13.16 3.35
C SER A 21 -14.17 -13.08 3.35
N ALA A 22 -13.51 -13.66 2.33
CA ALA A 22 -12.05 -13.55 2.17
C ALA A 22 -11.59 -12.10 2.02
N GLY A 23 -12.35 -11.27 1.30
CA GLY A 23 -12.09 -9.85 1.15
C GLY A 23 -12.19 -9.07 2.46
N LEU A 24 -13.22 -9.32 3.28
CA LEU A 24 -13.34 -8.69 4.60
C LEU A 24 -12.18 -9.05 5.53
N ILE A 25 -11.69 -10.30 5.46
CA ILE A 25 -10.49 -10.73 6.21
C ILE A 25 -9.25 -9.98 5.71
N ALA A 26 -9.07 -9.84 4.39
CA ALA A 26 -7.98 -9.05 3.82
C ALA A 26 -8.04 -7.57 4.25
N LEU A 27 -9.25 -6.98 4.34
CA LEU A 27 -9.44 -5.63 4.87
C LEU A 27 -9.03 -5.52 6.34
N ASN A 28 -9.43 -6.49 7.18
CA ASN A 28 -9.02 -6.50 8.59
C ASN A 28 -7.49 -6.65 8.72
N ASN A 29 -6.87 -7.47 7.89
CA ASN A 29 -5.41 -7.59 7.86
C ASN A 29 -4.73 -6.28 7.40
N ALA A 30 -5.29 -5.60 6.40
CA ALA A 30 -4.82 -4.29 5.94
C ALA A 30 -4.83 -3.28 7.10
N TYR A 31 -5.94 -3.19 7.83
CA TYR A 31 -6.10 -2.30 8.98
C TYR A 31 -5.13 -2.66 10.13
N ARG A 32 -4.97 -3.94 10.44
CA ARG A 32 -4.01 -4.39 11.46
C ARG A 32 -2.56 -4.10 11.08
N LEU A 33 -2.20 -4.21 9.81
CA LEU A 33 -0.88 -3.82 9.32
C LEU A 33 -0.70 -2.31 9.40
N LEU A 34 -1.69 -1.54 8.95
CA LEU A 34 -1.68 -0.08 9.00
C LEU A 34 -1.35 0.44 10.40
N LYS A 35 -2.01 -0.10 11.44
CA LYS A 35 -1.78 0.27 12.85
C LYS A 35 -0.40 -0.09 13.40
N LYS A 36 0.38 -0.92 12.70
CA LYS A 36 1.75 -1.27 13.11
C LYS A 36 2.81 -0.29 12.60
N ALA A 37 2.47 0.58 11.64
CA ALA A 37 3.41 1.59 11.16
C ALA A 37 3.57 2.70 12.20
N ASP A 38 4.80 3.16 12.45
CA ASP A 38 5.10 4.21 13.43
C ASP A 38 4.46 5.56 13.03
N ILE A 39 4.31 5.78 11.72
CA ILE A 39 3.63 6.93 11.10
C ILE A 39 2.09 6.87 11.14
N TYR A 40 1.51 5.76 11.63
CA TYR A 40 0.06 5.67 11.78
C TYR A 40 -0.47 6.76 12.72
N GLY A 41 -1.43 7.56 12.24
CA GLY A 41 -1.97 8.71 12.98
C GLY A 41 -1.02 9.92 13.09
N LYS A 42 0.19 9.86 12.52
CA LYS A 42 1.22 10.91 12.65
C LYS A 42 1.64 11.53 11.31
N VAL A 43 0.92 11.26 10.21
CA VAL A 43 1.31 11.76 8.88
C VAL A 43 1.37 13.29 8.84
N LEU A 44 0.41 13.98 9.46
CA LEU A 44 0.39 15.45 9.54
C LEU A 44 1.51 15.99 10.42
N GLU A 45 1.80 15.34 11.55
CA GLU A 45 2.94 15.68 12.41
C GLU A 45 4.26 15.55 11.64
N MET A 46 4.45 14.43 10.94
CA MET A 46 5.64 14.20 10.11
C MET A 46 5.77 15.22 8.97
N GLU A 47 4.66 15.65 8.37
CA GLU A 47 4.64 16.69 7.32
C GLU A 47 5.06 18.06 7.85
N ASN A 48 4.57 18.43 9.03
CA ASN A 48 4.97 19.67 9.70
C ASN A 48 6.46 19.63 10.08
N LEU A 49 6.92 18.51 10.63
CA LEU A 49 8.33 18.31 10.97
C LEU A 49 9.25 18.28 9.74
N ASP A 50 8.82 17.72 8.60
CA ASP A 50 9.57 17.78 7.34
C ASP A 50 9.71 19.22 6.83
N SER A 51 8.64 20.01 6.93
CA SER A 51 8.64 21.44 6.57
C SER A 51 9.56 22.26 7.47
N GLU A 52 9.51 22.03 8.78
CA GLU A 52 10.41 22.66 9.75
C GLU A 52 11.88 22.28 9.49
N PHE A 53 12.14 21.00 9.23
CA PHE A 53 13.47 20.50 8.94
C PHE A 53 14.07 21.15 7.69
N ARG A 54 13.27 21.31 6.61
CA ARG A 54 13.67 22.05 5.40
C ARG A 54 14.00 23.51 5.70
N LYS A 55 13.20 24.17 6.55
CA LYS A 55 13.43 25.56 6.94
C LYS A 55 14.76 25.68 7.69
N GLN A 56 15.01 24.81 8.67
CA GLN A 56 16.25 24.82 9.46
C GLN A 56 17.49 24.53 8.61
N ASP A 57 17.44 23.56 7.68
CA ASP A 57 18.57 23.29 6.77
C ASP A 57 18.87 24.50 5.87
N LYS A 58 17.84 25.21 5.42
CA LYS A 58 18.01 26.43 4.61
C LYS A 58 18.61 27.58 5.42
N GLU A 59 18.16 27.77 6.66
CA GLU A 59 18.70 28.80 7.57
C GLU A 59 20.18 28.52 7.88
N LEU A 60 20.53 27.26 8.16
CA LEU A 60 21.91 26.83 8.38
C LEU A 60 22.80 27.11 7.16
N LYS A 61 22.36 26.74 5.96
CA LYS A 61 23.10 26.95 4.70
C LYS A 61 23.27 28.43 4.33
N ASN A 62 22.32 29.27 4.73
CA ASN A 62 22.35 30.70 4.47
C ASN A 62 23.09 31.51 5.56
N GLY A 63 23.60 30.86 6.61
CA GLY A 63 24.31 31.53 7.70
C GLY A 63 23.43 32.43 8.56
N VAL A 64 22.13 32.12 8.68
CA VAL A 64 21.18 32.91 9.49
C VAL A 64 21.31 32.51 10.95
N GLY A 65 21.99 33.29 11.79
CA GLY A 65 22.26 32.93 13.20
C GLY A 65 23.57 32.17 13.38
N THR A 66 23.82 31.59 14.56
CA THR A 66 25.06 30.83 14.79
C THR A 66 24.97 29.41 14.22
N PHE A 67 26.12 28.88 13.79
CA PHE A 67 26.19 27.51 13.25
C PHE A 67 25.75 26.47 14.31
N GLU A 68 26.14 26.66 15.56
CA GLU A 68 25.86 25.76 16.68
C GLU A 68 24.36 25.70 17.00
N GLU A 69 23.70 26.85 17.11
CA GLU A 69 22.25 26.93 17.36
C GLU A 69 21.45 26.27 16.22
N ASN A 70 21.80 26.56 14.97
CA ASN A 70 21.09 26.01 13.81
C ASN A 70 21.32 24.50 13.66
N SER A 71 22.54 24.03 13.92
CA SER A 71 22.86 22.60 13.91
C SER A 71 22.09 21.86 15.00
N PHE A 72 21.96 22.45 16.19
CA PHE A 72 21.17 21.88 17.28
C PHE A 72 19.68 21.77 16.92
N LYS A 73 19.08 22.85 16.40
CA LYS A 73 17.67 22.84 15.94
C LYS A 73 17.43 21.79 14.87
N LEU A 74 18.31 21.72 13.87
CA LEU A 74 18.21 20.73 12.79
C LEU A 74 18.26 19.29 13.34
N PHE A 75 19.16 19.03 14.29
CA PHE A 75 19.27 17.74 14.97
C PHE A 75 17.99 17.41 15.75
N GLU A 76 17.47 18.36 16.54
CA GLU A 76 16.26 18.17 17.35
C GLU A 76 15.04 17.80 16.47
N VAL A 77 14.82 18.54 15.39
CA VAL A 77 13.74 18.24 14.43
C VAL A 77 13.98 16.89 13.74
N GLY A 78 15.24 16.57 13.40
CA GLY A 78 15.62 15.28 12.84
C GLY A 78 15.27 14.09 13.76
N VAL A 79 15.47 14.24 15.08
CA VAL A 79 15.10 13.24 16.08
C VAL A 79 13.57 13.11 16.22
N LYS A 80 12.83 14.23 16.16
CA LYS A 80 11.35 14.18 16.18
C LYS A 80 10.81 13.46 14.94
N ARG A 81 11.38 13.73 13.75
CA ARG A 81 11.02 13.03 12.50
C ARG A 81 11.22 11.53 12.59
N SER A 82 12.36 11.06 13.12
CA SER A 82 12.64 9.63 13.22
C SER A 82 11.73 8.90 14.22
N LYS A 83 11.18 9.60 15.22
CA LYS A 83 10.15 9.04 16.12
C LYS A 83 8.76 8.94 15.48
N CYS A 84 8.48 9.77 14.47
CA CYS A 84 7.22 9.75 13.74
C CYS A 84 7.22 8.76 12.58
N TYR A 85 8.37 8.53 11.96
CA TYR A 85 8.48 7.77 10.73
C TYR A 85 9.75 6.94 10.71
N ASN A 86 9.57 5.62 10.80
CA ASN A 86 10.65 4.65 10.77
C ASN A 86 11.00 4.22 9.34
N ARG A 87 11.09 5.23 8.47
CA ARG A 87 11.60 5.15 7.09
C ARG A 87 11.18 3.87 6.38
N PHE A 88 12.14 2.96 6.21
CA PHE A 88 11.96 1.72 5.46
C PHE A 88 10.91 0.79 6.09
N ALA A 89 10.89 0.67 7.42
CA ALA A 89 9.92 -0.19 8.09
C ALA A 89 8.49 0.29 7.81
N ASP A 90 8.26 1.59 7.94
CA ASP A 90 6.96 2.19 7.64
C ASP A 90 6.62 2.11 6.15
N ASP A 91 7.58 2.35 5.26
CA ASP A 91 7.37 2.17 3.81
C ASP A 91 6.90 0.73 3.49
N LEU A 92 7.53 -0.29 4.09
CA LEU A 92 7.16 -1.69 3.90
C LEU A 92 5.77 -1.99 4.46
N ILE A 93 5.49 -1.56 5.70
CA ILE A 93 4.24 -1.84 6.40
C ILE A 93 3.07 -1.15 5.68
N MET A 94 3.22 0.14 5.34
CA MET A 94 2.21 0.92 4.63
C MET A 94 1.90 0.32 3.26
N PHE A 95 2.93 -0.10 2.52
CA PHE A 95 2.74 -0.70 1.21
C PHE A 95 2.08 -2.10 1.30
N ALA A 96 2.46 -2.91 2.30
CA ALA A 96 1.83 -4.20 2.56
C ALA A 96 0.36 -4.05 3.00
N ALA A 97 0.05 -3.05 3.83
CA ALA A 97 -1.32 -2.72 4.20
C ALA A 97 -2.16 -2.35 2.97
N PHE A 98 -1.60 -1.52 2.08
CA PHE A 98 -2.27 -1.14 0.84
C PHE A 98 -2.45 -2.32 -0.13
N GLU A 99 -1.49 -3.24 -0.21
CA GLU A 99 -1.61 -4.47 -1.00
C GLU A 99 -2.80 -5.34 -0.54
N GLN A 100 -2.94 -5.52 0.78
CA GLN A 100 -4.07 -6.26 1.37
C GLN A 100 -5.40 -5.55 1.09
N TYR A 101 -5.41 -4.22 1.17
CA TYR A 101 -6.60 -3.42 0.86
C TYR A 101 -7.07 -3.59 -0.59
N ILE A 102 -6.15 -3.50 -1.58
CA ILE A 102 -6.51 -3.71 -2.98
C ILE A 102 -7.05 -5.13 -3.20
N ASN A 103 -6.43 -6.14 -2.58
CA ASN A 103 -6.94 -7.52 -2.65
C ASN A 103 -8.34 -7.65 -2.08
N SER A 104 -8.64 -6.98 -0.95
CA SER A 104 -9.99 -6.90 -0.41
C SER A 104 -10.98 -6.31 -1.43
N CYS A 105 -10.65 -5.16 -2.02
CA CYS A 105 -11.52 -4.51 -2.99
C CYS A 105 -11.78 -5.39 -4.22
N LEU A 106 -10.76 -6.11 -4.70
CA LEU A 106 -10.88 -7.03 -5.83
C LEU A 106 -11.78 -8.23 -5.49
N LEU A 107 -11.52 -8.90 -4.36
CA LEU A 107 -12.28 -10.06 -3.92
C LEU A 107 -13.76 -9.73 -3.69
N ARG A 108 -14.06 -8.66 -2.98
CA ARG A 108 -15.45 -8.23 -2.70
C ARG A 108 -16.23 -7.84 -3.96
N ARG A 109 -15.53 -7.52 -5.06
CA ARG A 109 -16.11 -7.20 -6.38
C ARG A 109 -16.04 -8.38 -7.37
N GLY A 110 -15.72 -9.59 -6.92
CA GLY A 110 -15.69 -10.79 -7.76
C GLY A 110 -14.53 -10.82 -8.75
N PHE A 111 -13.35 -10.30 -8.38
CA PHE A 111 -12.13 -10.42 -9.17
C PHE A 111 -11.13 -11.41 -8.58
N VAL A 112 -10.36 -12.03 -9.46
CA VAL A 112 -9.31 -13.00 -9.11
C VAL A 112 -8.05 -12.28 -8.63
N VAL A 113 -7.61 -12.59 -7.39
CA VAL A 113 -6.37 -12.06 -6.81
C VAL A 113 -5.21 -13.07 -6.78
N HIS A 114 -5.46 -14.33 -7.14
CA HIS A 114 -4.44 -15.36 -7.30
C HIS A 114 -3.85 -15.37 -8.70
N VAL A 115 -2.56 -15.71 -8.83
CA VAL A 115 -1.90 -15.77 -10.14
C VAL A 115 -2.47 -16.94 -10.95
N ILE A 116 -3.02 -16.65 -12.13
CA ILE A 116 -3.47 -17.67 -13.07
C ILE A 116 -2.24 -18.28 -13.76
N ASP A 117 -2.14 -19.61 -13.76
CA ASP A 117 -0.96 -20.30 -14.27
C ASP A 117 -0.89 -20.23 -15.80
N LYS A 118 -0.07 -19.31 -16.33
CA LYS A 118 0.09 -19.11 -17.78
C LYS A 118 0.81 -20.28 -18.48
N ASP A 119 1.46 -21.16 -17.73
CA ASP A 119 2.28 -22.25 -18.27
C ASP A 119 1.41 -23.48 -18.61
N LYS A 120 0.14 -23.49 -18.18
CA LYS A 120 -0.85 -24.48 -18.60
C LYS A 120 -1.59 -24.00 -19.84
N SER A 121 -1.68 -24.86 -20.86
CA SER A 121 -2.26 -24.53 -22.17
C SER A 121 -3.69 -23.98 -22.08
N LYS A 122 -4.52 -24.54 -21.19
CA LYS A 122 -5.92 -24.14 -20.98
C LYS A 122 -6.09 -22.76 -20.35
N THR A 123 -5.07 -22.22 -19.67
CA THR A 123 -5.14 -20.94 -18.94
C THR A 123 -4.18 -19.87 -19.46
N LYS A 124 -3.34 -20.19 -20.45
CA LYS A 124 -2.35 -19.27 -21.03
C LYS A 124 -2.95 -17.92 -21.45
N SER A 125 -4.09 -17.94 -22.14
CA SER A 125 -4.77 -16.71 -22.58
C SER A 125 -5.24 -15.86 -21.39
N LEU A 126 -5.90 -16.48 -20.41
CA LEU A 126 -6.45 -15.80 -19.25
C LEU A 126 -5.34 -15.26 -18.32
N GLY A 127 -4.26 -16.03 -18.10
CA GLY A 127 -3.10 -15.57 -17.34
C GLY A 127 -2.34 -14.42 -18.01
N ASN A 128 -2.28 -14.39 -19.35
CA ASN A 128 -1.73 -13.24 -20.06
C ASN A 128 -2.65 -12.01 -19.98
N LYS A 129 -3.96 -12.21 -19.99
CA LYS A 129 -4.97 -11.16 -19.81
C LYS A 129 -4.90 -10.53 -18.41
N GLN A 130 -4.64 -11.33 -17.37
CA GLN A 130 -4.53 -10.87 -15.98
C GLN A 130 -3.41 -9.82 -15.76
N LYS A 131 -2.33 -9.88 -16.56
CA LYS A 131 -1.25 -8.86 -16.54
C LYS A 131 -1.69 -7.50 -17.10
N ARG A 132 -2.80 -7.45 -17.81
CA ARG A 132 -3.31 -6.26 -18.51
C ARG A 132 -4.53 -5.67 -17.84
N LYS A 133 -5.32 -6.48 -17.13
CA LYS A 133 -6.48 -6.03 -16.37
C LYS A 133 -6.89 -7.06 -15.32
N PRO A 134 -7.66 -6.65 -14.28
CA PRO A 134 -8.34 -7.58 -13.40
C PRO A 134 -9.21 -8.58 -14.18
N ILE A 135 -9.27 -9.82 -13.69
CA ILE A 135 -10.10 -10.90 -14.27
C ILE A 135 -11.30 -11.11 -13.37
N ASN A 136 -12.50 -10.96 -13.92
CA ASN A 136 -13.73 -11.23 -13.19
C ASN A 136 -13.94 -12.76 -13.08
N ILE A 137 -14.55 -13.23 -11.99
CA ILE A 137 -14.81 -14.66 -11.79
C ILE A 137 -15.73 -15.28 -12.86
N SER A 138 -16.58 -14.48 -13.52
CA SER A 138 -17.36 -14.94 -14.68
C SER A 138 -16.49 -15.36 -15.88
N GLU A 139 -15.23 -14.93 -15.93
CA GLU A 139 -14.27 -15.32 -16.96
C GLU A 139 -13.51 -16.62 -16.58
N VAL A 140 -13.70 -17.13 -15.35
CA VAL A 140 -13.06 -18.34 -14.84
C VAL A 140 -13.88 -19.56 -15.24
N THR A 141 -13.19 -20.63 -15.65
CA THR A 141 -13.80 -21.93 -15.96
C THR A 141 -13.24 -23.03 -15.04
N VAL A 142 -13.91 -24.19 -14.99
CA VAL A 142 -13.45 -25.38 -14.23
C VAL A 142 -12.03 -25.82 -14.62
N GLY A 143 -11.59 -25.55 -15.85
CA GLY A 143 -10.23 -25.84 -16.30
C GLY A 143 -9.16 -24.83 -15.86
N THR A 144 -9.52 -23.82 -15.06
CA THR A 144 -8.60 -22.75 -14.66
C THR A 144 -7.69 -23.19 -13.54
N VAL A 145 -6.38 -23.16 -13.79
CA VAL A 145 -5.34 -23.47 -12.80
C VAL A 145 -4.79 -22.17 -12.20
N PHE A 146 -4.79 -22.11 -10.88
CA PHE A 146 -4.24 -21.02 -10.09
C PHE A 146 -2.97 -21.46 -9.37
N ARG A 147 -2.01 -20.53 -9.23
CA ARG A 147 -0.84 -20.71 -8.36
C ARG A 147 -1.23 -20.34 -6.92
N PRO A 148 -0.52 -20.86 -5.91
CA PRO A 148 -0.77 -20.52 -4.51
C PRO A 148 -0.49 -19.04 -4.19
N ASN A 149 0.29 -18.35 -5.03
CA ASN A 149 0.67 -16.96 -4.80
C ASN A 149 -0.41 -16.00 -5.30
N SER A 150 -0.65 -14.94 -4.53
CA SER A 150 -1.42 -13.77 -4.96
C SER A 150 -0.66 -12.95 -6.01
N LEU A 151 -1.40 -12.08 -6.71
CA LEU A 151 -0.81 -11.07 -7.58
C LEU A 151 0.20 -10.24 -6.79
N ASN A 152 1.35 -9.96 -7.40
CA ASN A 152 2.37 -9.16 -6.73
C ASN A 152 1.94 -7.69 -6.62
N ALA A 153 2.49 -7.01 -5.62
CA ALA A 153 2.24 -5.61 -5.36
C ALA A 153 2.45 -4.70 -6.59
N SER A 154 3.47 -4.94 -7.42
CA SER A 154 3.74 -4.14 -8.63
C SER A 154 2.59 -4.17 -9.63
N LEU A 155 1.87 -5.30 -9.75
CA LEU A 155 0.69 -5.41 -10.60
C LEU A 155 -0.53 -4.78 -9.93
N LEU A 156 -0.74 -5.05 -8.64
CA LEU A 156 -1.87 -4.53 -7.86
C LEU A 156 -1.87 -2.99 -7.80
N THR A 157 -0.69 -2.37 -7.72
CA THR A 157 -0.56 -0.90 -7.72
C THR A 157 -0.36 -0.30 -9.11
N SER A 158 -0.54 -1.07 -10.18
CA SER A 158 -0.53 -0.51 -11.54
C SER A 158 -1.84 0.23 -11.84
N ASP A 159 -1.81 1.21 -12.75
CA ASP A 159 -3.00 1.96 -13.15
C ASP A 159 -4.19 1.08 -13.53
N LYS A 160 -3.92 -0.10 -14.10
CA LYS A 160 -4.94 -1.07 -14.53
C LYS A 160 -5.77 -1.61 -13.36
N TYR A 161 -5.16 -1.74 -12.19
CA TYR A 161 -5.80 -2.25 -10.98
C TYR A 161 -6.25 -1.10 -10.06
N LEU A 162 -5.48 0.00 -10.01
CA LEU A 162 -5.83 1.20 -9.23
C LEU A 162 -7.05 1.96 -9.77
N LYS A 163 -7.44 1.76 -11.03
CA LYS A 163 -8.70 2.30 -11.58
C LYS A 163 -9.93 1.98 -10.71
N LEU A 164 -9.89 0.90 -9.93
CA LEU A 164 -10.99 0.55 -9.01
C LEU A 164 -11.13 1.51 -7.82
N LEU A 165 -10.06 2.24 -7.49
CA LEU A 165 -9.99 3.20 -6.39
C LEU A 165 -10.01 4.66 -6.85
N ASN A 166 -9.89 4.92 -8.16
CA ASN A 166 -9.83 6.25 -8.76
C ASN A 166 -8.90 7.27 -8.04
N PRO A 167 -7.64 6.92 -7.71
CA PRO A 167 -6.74 7.86 -7.06
C PRO A 167 -6.36 9.03 -7.99
N SER A 168 -6.11 10.21 -7.41
CA SER A 168 -5.56 11.35 -8.14
C SER A 168 -4.14 11.05 -8.65
N ASP A 169 -3.67 11.81 -9.65
CA ASP A 169 -2.33 11.60 -10.21
C ASP A 169 -1.21 11.89 -9.20
N THR A 170 -1.43 12.79 -8.24
CA THR A 170 -0.46 13.02 -7.15
C THR A 170 -0.36 11.82 -6.22
N ILE A 171 -1.48 11.17 -5.89
CA ILE A 171 -1.49 9.92 -5.12
C ILE A 171 -0.77 8.82 -5.89
N LYS A 172 -1.04 8.66 -7.20
CA LYS A 172 -0.33 7.66 -8.03
C LYS A 172 1.17 7.86 -8.02
N ARG A 173 1.65 9.10 -8.16
CA ARG A 173 3.09 9.44 -8.07
C ARG A 173 3.66 9.10 -6.69
N GLY A 174 2.91 9.35 -5.63
CA GLY A 174 3.30 9.00 -4.27
C GLY A 174 3.41 7.49 -4.04
N LEU A 175 2.43 6.72 -4.52
CA LEU A 175 2.42 5.26 -4.47
C LEU A 175 3.57 4.64 -5.27
N GLU A 176 3.87 5.16 -6.47
CA GLU A 176 5.01 4.69 -7.26
C GLU A 176 6.35 5.06 -6.57
N SER A 177 6.42 6.22 -5.93
CA SER A 177 7.60 6.61 -5.13
C SER A 177 7.81 5.68 -3.94
N LEU A 178 6.74 5.33 -3.23
CA LEU A 178 6.74 4.36 -2.11
C LEU A 178 7.23 2.99 -2.58
N LYS A 179 6.68 2.49 -3.69
CA LYS A 179 7.11 1.24 -4.34
C LYS A 179 8.58 1.28 -4.78
N SER A 180 9.03 2.39 -5.37
CA SER A 180 10.42 2.57 -5.81
C SER A 180 11.37 2.54 -4.62
N ARG A 181 11.04 3.25 -3.53
CA ARG A 181 11.84 3.22 -2.30
C ARG A 181 11.94 1.81 -1.77
N ARG A 182 10.84 1.07 -1.61
CA ARG A 182 10.84 -0.36 -1.22
C ARG A 182 11.82 -1.20 -2.06
N ASN A 183 11.86 -1.01 -3.38
CA ASN A 183 12.63 -1.86 -4.27
C ASN A 183 14.13 -1.48 -4.32
N LYS A 184 14.49 -0.23 -4.02
CA LYS A 184 15.88 0.26 -4.05
C LYS A 184 16.68 -0.13 -2.81
N THR A 185 16.02 -0.60 -1.76
CA THR A 185 16.61 -0.74 -0.41
C THR A 185 17.67 -1.82 -0.28
N HIS A 186 17.72 -2.76 -1.20
CA HIS A 186 18.64 -3.89 -1.13
C HIS A 186 20.12 -3.47 -1.19
N PHE A 187 20.44 -2.32 -1.81
CA PHE A 187 21.83 -1.84 -1.98
C PHE A 187 21.98 -0.32 -1.88
N ASP A 188 20.96 0.40 -1.43
CA ASP A 188 21.02 1.86 -1.33
C ASP A 188 21.65 2.30 0.00
N SER A 189 22.94 2.66 -0.04
CA SER A 189 23.66 3.20 1.12
C SER A 189 23.08 4.53 1.62
N GLN A 190 22.25 5.20 0.82
CA GLN A 190 21.59 6.44 1.15
C GLN A 190 20.14 6.24 1.61
N ILE A 191 19.66 5.01 1.81
CA ILE A 191 18.30 4.77 2.29
C ILE A 191 18.02 5.43 3.66
N ASN A 192 19.07 5.56 4.47
CA ASN A 192 19.05 6.22 5.76
C ASN A 192 19.57 7.66 5.71
N SER A 193 19.87 8.18 4.52
CA SER A 193 20.22 9.59 4.36
C SER A 193 19.01 10.46 4.71
N VAL A 194 19.30 11.62 5.30
CA VAL A 194 18.28 12.58 5.66
C VAL A 194 17.73 13.20 4.37
N SER A 195 16.63 12.63 3.91
CA SER A 195 15.94 13.05 2.68
C SER A 195 14.72 13.89 3.03
N TYR A 196 14.38 14.78 2.10
CA TYR A 196 13.16 15.58 2.16
C TYR A 196 12.01 14.84 1.47
N TYR A 197 10.83 14.83 2.08
CA TYR A 197 9.67 14.17 1.49
C TYR A 197 8.77 15.18 0.79
N GLY A 198 8.53 15.00 -0.51
CA GLY A 198 7.64 15.89 -1.27
C GLY A 198 6.15 15.71 -0.93
N PRO A 199 5.26 16.60 -1.38
CA PRO A 199 3.82 16.52 -1.10
C PRO A 199 3.19 15.17 -1.48
N SER A 200 3.63 14.56 -2.58
CA SER A 200 3.14 13.25 -3.04
C SER A 200 3.40 12.12 -2.04
N PHE A 201 4.44 12.22 -1.21
CA PHE A 201 4.70 11.25 -0.14
C PHE A 201 3.58 11.29 0.90
N PHE A 202 3.30 12.48 1.45
CA PHE A 202 2.29 12.66 2.47
C PHE A 202 0.89 12.37 1.94
N GLU A 203 0.56 12.79 0.72
CA GLU A 203 -0.72 12.48 0.10
C GLU A 203 -0.95 10.98 -0.08
N ALA A 204 0.08 10.20 -0.46
CA ALA A 204 -0.07 8.75 -0.57
C ALA A 204 -0.29 8.09 0.79
N PHE A 205 0.42 8.52 1.84
CA PHE A 205 0.25 7.95 3.18
C PHE A 205 -1.14 8.30 3.76
N LYS A 206 -1.57 9.56 3.62
CA LYS A 206 -2.93 10.00 3.97
C LYS A 206 -3.98 9.20 3.20
N PHE A 207 -3.79 9.02 1.89
CA PHE A 207 -4.71 8.24 1.06
C PHE A 207 -4.82 6.80 1.57
N ILE A 208 -3.70 6.11 1.79
CA ILE A 208 -3.69 4.73 2.31
C ILE A 208 -4.40 4.63 3.66
N GLN A 209 -4.08 5.52 4.61
CA GLN A 209 -4.74 5.56 5.92
C GLN A 209 -6.25 5.75 5.76
N ASN A 210 -6.66 6.80 5.06
CA ASN A 210 -8.06 7.16 4.91
C ASN A 210 -8.89 6.06 4.24
N VAL A 211 -8.41 5.45 3.13
CA VAL A 211 -9.22 4.44 2.42
C VAL A 211 -9.37 3.15 3.23
N ILE A 212 -8.33 2.74 3.96
CA ILE A 212 -8.38 1.53 4.79
C ILE A 212 -9.26 1.78 6.01
N GLU A 213 -9.07 2.90 6.71
CA GLU A 213 -9.85 3.23 7.91
C GLU A 213 -11.33 3.42 7.59
N TYR A 214 -11.64 4.18 6.54
CA TYR A 214 -13.01 4.41 6.13
C TYR A 214 -13.72 3.09 5.79
N ASP A 215 -13.14 2.27 4.90
CA ASP A 215 -13.76 1.00 4.49
C ASP A 215 -13.83 -0.01 5.63
N HIS A 216 -12.83 -0.05 6.52
CA HIS A 216 -12.87 -0.89 7.72
C HIS A 216 -13.99 -0.46 8.66
N ASN A 217 -14.07 0.83 8.99
CA ASN A 217 -15.14 1.36 9.84
C ASN A 217 -16.51 1.07 9.22
N GLU A 218 -16.74 1.34 7.93
CA GLU A 218 -18.02 1.04 7.27
C GLU A 218 -18.40 -0.44 7.33
N CYS A 219 -17.42 -1.35 7.18
CA CYS A 219 -17.70 -2.80 7.19
C CYS A 219 -17.88 -3.38 8.60
N TYR A 220 -17.27 -2.78 9.62
CA TYR A 220 -17.20 -3.35 10.97
C TYR A 220 -17.94 -2.52 12.05
N SER A 221 -18.36 -1.28 11.77
CA SER A 221 -19.17 -0.47 12.69
C SER A 221 -20.65 -0.86 12.74
N VAL A 222 -21.12 -1.65 11.78
CA VAL A 222 -22.50 -2.19 11.73
C VAL A 222 -22.68 -3.41 12.65
N ALA A 223 -21.60 -3.89 13.30
CA ALA A 223 -21.65 -5.07 14.17
C ALA A 223 -21.79 -4.74 15.67
N GLU A 224 -21.88 -3.46 16.06
CA GLU A 224 -21.97 -2.99 17.45
C GLU A 224 -23.31 -2.30 17.81
N LEU A 225 -24.37 -2.48 17.02
CA LEU A 225 -25.76 -2.10 17.34
C LEU A 225 -26.68 -3.33 17.33
#